data_AF-A0AAV7LTV1-F1
#
_entry.id   AF-A0AAV7LTV1-F1
#
_cell.length_a   1.000
_cell.length_b   1.000
_cell.length_c   1.000
_cell.angle_alpha   90.00
_cell.angle_beta   90.00
_cell.angle_gamma   90.00
#
_symmetry.space_group_name_H-M   'P 1'
#
loop_
_entity.id
_entity.type
_entity.pdbx_description
1 polymer ?
#
loop_
_entity_poly.entity_id
_entity_poly.type
_entity_poly.pdbx_seq_one_letter_code
_entity_poly.pdbx_strand_id
1 'polypeptide(L)'
;MIVTAQLYLRIFASTTPLSKYLQTSGMDILQAQRMVSDTIKLQTTDSRRFETVYSAATKFAEWINTGLEERNCDQEVEMILAEGRVSFKKMPGMSTKEVPTTLAKDRFRIGVYNTVMDMVIQSLTTRFKTHLTLAADIACLDLKNVNQSFPGNALVKLCSLLQNIDSSITVQTLQEELQDFAA
;
A
#
# COMPACT_ATOMS: atom_id res chain seq x y z
N MET A 1 -1.61 22.76 -1.94
CA MET A 1 -0.97 21.41 -1.86
C MET A 1 -1.46 20.56 -0.66
N ILE A 2 -2.69 20.75 -0.16
CA ILE A 2 -3.17 20.05 1.06
C ILE A 2 -3.72 18.66 0.74
N VAL A 3 -4.43 18.50 -0.38
CA VAL A 3 -5.00 17.20 -0.80
C VAL A 3 -3.91 16.14 -0.97
N THR A 4 -2.75 16.51 -1.54
CA THR A 4 -1.59 15.63 -1.70
C THR A 4 -0.99 15.22 -0.34
N ALA A 5 -0.89 16.15 0.61
CA ALA A 5 -0.42 15.82 1.96
C ALA A 5 -1.38 14.84 2.65
N GLN A 6 -2.68 15.05 2.51
CA GLN A 6 -3.71 14.17 3.08
C GLN A 6 -3.69 12.76 2.45
N LEU A 7 -3.37 12.66 1.15
CA LEU A 7 -3.11 11.38 0.48
C LEU A 7 -1.93 10.65 1.11
N TYR A 8 -0.78 11.31 1.30
CA TYR A 8 0.38 10.67 1.94
C TYR A 8 0.11 10.25 3.37
N LEU A 9 -0.58 11.07 4.17
CA LEU A 9 -0.97 10.70 5.54
C LEU A 9 -1.78 9.41 5.57
N ARG A 10 -2.72 9.23 4.63
CA ARG A 10 -3.50 8.00 4.52
C ARG A 10 -2.65 6.79 4.15
N ILE A 11 -1.73 6.94 3.21
CA ILE A 11 -0.80 5.86 2.84
C ILE A 11 0.03 5.46 4.07
N PHE A 12 0.63 6.44 4.74
CA PHE A 12 1.48 6.21 5.90
C PHE A 12 0.77 5.64 7.11
N ALA A 13 -0.53 5.91 7.29
CA ALA A 13 -1.32 5.29 8.35
C ALA A 13 -1.29 3.75 8.27
N SER A 14 -1.29 3.20 7.04
CA SER A 14 -1.21 1.75 6.81
C SER A 14 0.23 1.22 6.71
N THR A 15 1.14 1.97 6.08
CA THR A 15 2.50 1.48 5.79
C THR A 15 3.49 1.70 6.94
N THR A 16 3.26 2.67 7.82
CA THR A 16 4.18 2.96 8.94
C THR A 16 4.24 1.82 9.95
N PRO A 17 3.11 1.25 10.42
CA PRO A 17 3.15 0.11 11.34
C PRO A 17 3.85 -1.11 10.72
N LEU A 18 3.57 -1.38 9.44
CA LEU A 18 4.24 -2.44 8.68
C LEU A 18 5.75 -2.18 8.61
N SER A 19 6.16 -0.99 8.19
CA SER A 19 7.58 -0.62 8.06
C SER A 19 8.33 -0.75 9.39
N LYS A 20 7.74 -0.27 10.50
CA LYS A 20 8.31 -0.42 11.84
C LYS A 20 8.46 -1.89 12.22
N TYR A 21 7.44 -2.71 11.98
CA TYR A 21 7.49 -4.13 12.29
C TYR A 21 8.58 -4.86 11.50
N LEU A 22 8.67 -4.58 10.20
CA LEU A 22 9.69 -5.16 9.31
C LEU A 22 11.13 -4.80 9.69
N GLN A 23 11.32 -3.75 10.47
CA GLN A 23 12.64 -3.27 10.93
C GLN A 23 13.01 -3.79 12.33
N THR A 24 12.16 -4.61 12.97
CA THR A 24 12.46 -5.18 14.29
C THR A 24 13.46 -6.33 14.19
N SER A 25 14.35 -6.46 15.18
CA SER A 25 15.41 -7.49 15.22
C SER A 25 14.91 -8.90 15.54
N GLY A 26 13.62 -9.06 15.87
CA GLY A 26 12.97 -10.33 16.22
C GLY A 26 11.70 -10.57 15.42
N MET A 27 11.66 -10.10 14.17
CA MET A 27 10.49 -10.18 13.31
C MET A 27 10.13 -11.64 13.01
N ASP A 28 8.91 -12.04 13.39
CA ASP A 28 8.29 -13.28 12.91
C ASP A 28 7.91 -13.12 11.43
N ILE A 29 8.47 -13.98 10.58
CA ILE A 29 8.30 -13.97 9.12
C ILE A 29 6.85 -14.23 8.71
N LEU A 30 6.15 -15.13 9.41
CA LEU A 30 4.75 -15.45 9.12
C LEU A 30 3.84 -14.29 9.51
N GLN A 31 4.11 -13.68 10.66
CA GLN A 31 3.40 -12.48 11.08
C GLN A 31 3.70 -11.29 10.14
N ALA A 32 4.94 -11.14 9.68
CA ALA A 32 5.31 -10.13 8.70
C ALA A 32 4.53 -10.30 7.39
N GLN A 33 4.42 -11.53 6.88
CA GLN A 33 3.65 -11.83 5.67
C GLN A 33 2.15 -11.52 5.84
N ARG A 34 1.58 -11.84 7.01
CA ARG A 34 0.19 -11.49 7.35
C ARG A 34 0.00 -9.97 7.32
N MET A 35 0.86 -9.23 8.00
CA MET A 35 0.81 -7.77 8.03
C MET A 35 0.95 -7.13 6.65
N VAL A 36 1.81 -7.67 5.78
CA VAL A 36 1.92 -7.23 4.37
C VAL A 36 0.60 -7.47 3.64
N SER A 37 0.03 -8.66 3.77
CA SER A 37 -1.22 -9.04 3.10
C SER A 37 -2.39 -8.18 3.54
N ASP A 38 -2.49 -7.89 4.85
CA ASP A 38 -3.53 -7.04 5.42
C ASP A 38 -3.36 -5.58 5.00
N THR A 39 -2.12 -5.09 4.92
CA THR A 39 -1.81 -3.73 4.42
C THR A 39 -2.23 -3.58 2.95
N ILE A 40 -1.93 -4.57 2.10
CA ILE A 40 -2.33 -4.57 0.69
C ILE A 40 -3.86 -4.58 0.56
N LYS A 41 -4.56 -5.41 1.33
CA LYS A 41 -6.04 -5.45 1.34
C LYS A 41 -6.62 -4.10 1.75
N LEU A 42 -6.14 -3.53 2.86
CA LEU A 42 -6.60 -2.23 3.36
C LEU A 42 -6.40 -1.13 2.31
N GLN A 43 -5.21 -1.06 1.71
CA GLN A 43 -4.93 -0.08 0.65
C GLN A 43 -5.80 -0.28 -0.59
N THR A 44 -6.08 -1.52 -0.97
CA THR A 44 -6.95 -1.83 -2.10
C THR A 44 -8.37 -1.34 -1.84
N THR A 45 -8.90 -1.57 -0.64
CA THR A 45 -10.23 -1.06 -0.23
C THR A 45 -10.26 0.47 -0.20
N ASP A 46 -9.21 1.11 0.28
CA ASP A 46 -9.15 2.58 0.39
C ASP A 46 -8.72 3.29 -0.92
N SER A 47 -8.21 2.54 -1.92
CA SER A 47 -7.64 3.06 -3.18
C SER A 47 -8.59 3.90 -4.03
N ARG A 48 -9.90 3.82 -3.79
CA ARG A 48 -10.94 4.56 -4.53
C ARG A 48 -11.71 5.56 -3.67
N ARG A 49 -11.33 5.74 -2.39
CA ARG A 49 -11.99 6.65 -1.43
C ARG A 49 -11.48 8.10 -1.52
N PHE A 50 -11.36 8.61 -2.74
CA PHE A 50 -10.88 9.97 -3.00
C PHE A 50 -11.70 11.02 -2.25
N GLU A 51 -13.02 10.90 -2.22
CA GLU A 51 -13.90 11.86 -1.54
C GLU A 51 -13.62 11.97 -0.04
N THR A 52 -13.20 10.88 0.61
CA THR A 52 -12.82 10.88 2.02
C THR A 52 -11.53 11.68 2.25
N VAL A 53 -10.59 11.61 1.31
CA VAL A 53 -9.33 12.37 1.37
C VAL A 53 -9.57 13.83 1.05
N TYR A 54 -10.39 14.10 0.01
CA TYR A 54 -10.75 15.44 -0.40
C TYR A 54 -11.51 16.19 0.70
N SER A 55 -12.55 15.59 1.27
CA SER A 55 -13.30 16.20 2.38
C SER A 55 -12.46 16.45 3.63
N ALA A 56 -11.53 15.56 3.97
CA ALA A 56 -10.62 15.79 5.08
C ALA A 56 -9.66 16.97 4.82
N ALA A 57 -9.17 17.11 3.58
CA ALA A 57 -8.35 18.23 3.18
C ALA A 57 -9.14 19.56 3.20
N THR A 58 -10.40 19.55 2.73
CA THR A 58 -11.28 20.73 2.79
C THR A 58 -11.57 21.15 4.23
N LYS A 59 -11.96 20.22 5.11
CA LYS A 59 -12.18 20.52 6.54
C LYS A 59 -10.94 21.08 7.22
N PHE A 60 -9.76 20.56 6.87
CA PHE A 60 -8.50 21.09 7.38
C PHE A 60 -8.26 22.53 6.90
N ALA A 61 -8.51 22.81 5.63
CA ALA A 61 -8.37 24.17 5.09
C ALA A 61 -9.38 25.15 5.71
N GLU A 62 -10.64 24.75 5.86
CA GLU A 62 -11.68 25.53 6.55
C GLU A 62 -11.29 25.85 7.99
N TRP A 63 -10.78 24.86 8.73
CA TRP A 63 -10.31 25.03 10.10
C TRP A 63 -9.15 26.03 10.20
N ILE A 64 -8.17 25.94 9.30
CA ILE A 64 -7.04 26.88 9.26
C ILE A 64 -7.52 28.30 8.92
N ASN A 65 -8.37 28.45 7.90
CA ASN A 65 -8.87 29.76 7.49
C ASN A 65 -9.67 30.43 8.61
N THR A 66 -10.52 29.67 9.32
CA THR A 66 -11.23 30.18 10.51
C THR A 66 -10.25 30.68 11.57
N GLY A 67 -9.19 29.92 11.86
CA GLY A 67 -8.17 30.33 12.83
C GLY A 67 -7.28 31.51 12.39
N LEU A 68 -7.16 31.76 11.09
CA LEU A 68 -6.45 32.91 10.53
C LEU A 68 -7.31 34.17 10.58
N GLU A 69 -8.60 34.06 10.30
CA GLU A 69 -9.59 35.13 10.46
C GLU A 69 -9.66 35.62 11.91
N GLU A 70 -9.72 34.70 12.89
CA GLU A 70 -9.71 35.03 14.32
C GLU A 70 -8.44 35.80 14.75
N ARG A 71 -7.34 35.67 14.01
CA ARG A 71 -6.06 36.32 14.27
C ARG A 71 -5.81 37.55 13.40
N ASN A 72 -6.78 38.00 12.62
CA ASN A 72 -6.65 39.06 11.62
C ASN A 72 -5.43 38.86 10.70
N CYS A 73 -5.21 37.63 10.24
CA CYS A 73 -4.13 37.32 9.31
C CYS A 73 -4.64 37.41 7.86
N ASP A 74 -3.99 38.21 7.02
CA ASP A 74 -4.36 38.41 5.61
C ASP A 74 -4.06 37.20 4.70
N GLN A 75 -3.64 36.07 5.27
CA GLN A 75 -3.32 34.86 4.52
C GLN A 75 -4.52 33.93 4.48
N GLU A 76 -4.79 33.36 3.32
CA GLU A 76 -5.82 32.34 3.14
C GLU A 76 -5.21 31.08 2.54
N VAL A 77 -5.64 29.93 3.04
CA VAL A 77 -5.32 28.64 2.46
C VAL A 77 -6.20 28.41 1.23
N GLU A 78 -5.56 28.33 0.07
CA GLU A 78 -6.23 28.02 -1.19
C GLU A 78 -6.85 26.61 -1.15
N MET A 79 -8.19 26.55 -1.18
CA MET A 79 -8.95 25.29 -1.17
C MET A 79 -9.13 24.68 -2.56
N ILE A 80 -8.95 25.47 -3.61
CA ILE A 80 -9.21 25.06 -5.00
C ILE A 80 -7.94 24.39 -5.56
N LEU A 81 -8.12 23.24 -6.20
CA LEU A 81 -7.03 22.63 -6.97
C LEU A 81 -6.72 23.55 -8.16
N ALA A 82 -5.50 24.08 -8.21
CA ALA A 82 -5.05 24.96 -9.27
C ALA A 82 -5.42 24.40 -10.65
N GLU A 83 -6.20 25.18 -11.41
CA GLU A 83 -6.56 24.84 -12.77
C GLU A 83 -5.30 24.82 -13.63
N GLY A 84 -4.81 23.63 -13.96
CA GLY A 84 -3.68 23.51 -14.88
C GLY A 84 -4.03 24.20 -16.20
N ARG A 85 -3.16 25.12 -16.66
CA ARG A 85 -3.33 25.85 -17.93
C ARG A 85 -3.78 24.91 -19.03
N VAL A 86 -5.03 25.03 -19.47
CA VAL A 86 -5.48 24.30 -20.65
C VAL A 86 -5.11 25.14 -21.86
N SER A 87 -4.03 24.76 -22.55
CA SER A 87 -3.71 25.32 -23.85
C SER A 87 -4.69 24.76 -24.89
N PHE A 88 -5.89 25.31 -24.96
CA PHE A 88 -6.72 25.14 -26.14
C PHE A 88 -6.12 25.99 -27.27
N LYS A 89 -5.87 25.40 -28.45
CA LYS A 89 -5.60 26.20 -29.66
C LYS A 89 -6.82 27.11 -29.87
N LYS A 90 -6.63 28.43 -29.74
CA LYS A 90 -7.70 29.41 -29.93
C LYS A 90 -8.19 29.35 -31.38
N MET A 91 -9.42 28.90 -31.60
CA MET A 91 -10.15 29.17 -32.84
C MET A 91 -10.91 30.49 -32.68
N PRO A 92 -10.96 31.37 -33.70
CA PRO A 92 -11.71 32.61 -33.61
C PRO A 92 -13.20 32.31 -33.42
N GLY A 93 -13.82 32.82 -32.35
CA GLY A 93 -15.27 32.75 -32.12
C GLY A 93 -15.76 31.86 -30.98
N MET A 94 -14.90 31.11 -30.28
CA MET A 94 -15.31 30.41 -29.05
C MET A 94 -15.01 31.26 -27.80
N SER A 95 -16.04 31.64 -27.05
CA SER A 95 -15.88 32.19 -25.70
C SER A 95 -15.12 31.20 -24.84
N THR A 96 -14.03 31.67 -24.21
CA THR A 96 -13.32 30.96 -23.15
C THR A 96 -14.26 30.77 -21.97
N LYS A 97 -14.94 29.62 -21.92
CA LYS A 97 -15.61 29.19 -20.70
C LYS A 97 -14.53 28.78 -19.71
N GLU A 98 -14.62 29.34 -18.50
CA GLU A 98 -13.88 28.89 -17.33
C GLU A 98 -13.93 27.36 -17.28
N VAL A 99 -12.77 26.73 -17.06
CA VAL A 99 -12.73 25.27 -16.95
C VAL A 99 -13.54 24.92 -15.71
N PRO A 100 -14.56 24.05 -15.79
CA PRO A 100 -15.35 23.74 -14.61
C PRO A 100 -14.46 23.17 -13.51
N THR A 101 -14.58 23.66 -12.28
CA THR A 101 -13.83 23.19 -11.09
C THR A 101 -13.96 21.67 -10.88
N THR A 102 -15.06 21.07 -11.35
CA THR A 102 -15.28 19.62 -11.40
C THR A 102 -14.22 18.88 -12.23
N LEU A 103 -13.79 19.46 -13.35
CA LEU A 103 -12.76 18.88 -14.23
C LEU A 103 -11.39 18.85 -13.57
N ALA A 104 -11.05 19.87 -12.78
CA ALA A 104 -9.78 19.92 -12.04
C ALA A 104 -9.73 18.86 -10.93
N LYS A 105 -10.84 18.71 -10.19
CA LYS A 105 -11.01 17.66 -9.17
C LYS A 105 -10.90 16.26 -9.77
N ASP A 106 -11.58 16.00 -10.88
CA ASP A 106 -11.54 14.69 -11.55
C ASP A 106 -10.17 14.40 -12.17
N ARG A 107 -9.51 15.41 -12.75
CA ARG A 107 -8.14 15.28 -13.26
C ARG A 107 -7.17 14.90 -12.15
N PHE A 108 -7.26 15.54 -10.98
CA PHE A 108 -6.43 15.17 -9.83
C PHE A 108 -6.77 13.78 -9.31
N ARG A 109 -8.06 13.45 -9.20
CA ARG A 109 -8.52 12.12 -8.77
C ARG A 109 -7.95 11.02 -9.65
N ILE A 110 -8.07 11.16 -10.97
CA ILE A 110 -7.65 10.13 -11.92
C ILE A 110 -6.13 10.12 -12.10
N GLY A 111 -5.53 11.29 -12.35
CA GLY A 111 -4.13 11.40 -12.74
C GLY A 111 -3.13 11.42 -11.59
N VAL A 112 -3.56 11.76 -10.37
CA VAL A 112 -2.68 11.80 -9.20
C VAL A 112 -3.12 10.76 -8.17
N TYR A 113 -4.34 10.87 -7.64
CA TYR A 113 -4.78 10.03 -6.52
C TYR A 113 -4.78 8.55 -6.89
N ASN A 114 -5.49 8.17 -7.96
CA ASN A 114 -5.57 6.77 -8.39
C ASN A 114 -4.19 6.24 -8.78
N THR A 115 -3.42 7.01 -9.57
CA THR A 115 -2.08 6.61 -10.01
C THR A 115 -1.14 6.36 -8.83
N VAL A 116 -1.13 7.23 -7.82
CA VAL A 116 -0.29 7.05 -6.63
C VAL A 116 -0.75 5.82 -5.83
N MET A 117 -2.05 5.66 -5.57
CA MET A 117 -2.56 4.51 -4.82
C MET A 117 -2.25 3.19 -5.54
N ASP A 118 -2.46 3.13 -6.85
CA ASP A 118 -2.18 1.95 -7.67
C ASP A 118 -0.68 1.64 -7.68
N MET A 119 0.18 2.66 -7.77
CA MET A 119 1.63 2.49 -7.70
C MET A 119 2.09 1.97 -6.33
N VAL A 120 1.52 2.46 -5.22
CA VAL A 120 1.85 1.97 -3.88
C VAL A 120 1.45 0.49 -3.75
N ILE A 121 0.23 0.12 -4.15
CA ILE A 121 -0.26 -1.26 -4.11
C ILE A 121 0.61 -2.17 -4.97
N GLN A 122 0.93 -1.74 -6.19
CA GLN A 122 1.77 -2.51 -7.10
C GLN A 122 3.19 -2.68 -6.53
N SER A 123 3.76 -1.64 -5.92
CA SER A 123 5.10 -1.70 -5.33
C SER A 123 5.16 -2.69 -4.16
N LEU A 124 4.18 -2.67 -3.26
CA LEU A 124 4.09 -3.62 -2.16
C LEU A 124 3.87 -5.04 -2.68
N THR A 125 2.94 -5.22 -3.60
CA THR A 125 2.64 -6.53 -4.17
C THR A 125 3.87 -7.13 -4.85
N THR A 126 4.55 -6.35 -5.70
CA THR A 126 5.71 -6.83 -6.46
C THR A 126 6.87 -7.19 -5.52
N ARG A 127 7.12 -6.36 -4.51
CA ARG A 127 8.20 -6.58 -3.55
C ARG A 127 8.01 -7.87 -2.74
N PHE A 128 6.79 -8.19 -2.32
CA PHE A 128 6.53 -9.32 -1.43
C PHE A 128 6.02 -10.59 -2.13
N LYS A 129 5.59 -10.51 -3.41
CA LYS A 129 5.09 -11.66 -4.18
C LYS A 129 6.11 -12.80 -4.28
N THR A 130 7.39 -12.46 -4.46
CA THR A 130 8.47 -13.45 -4.61
C THR A 130 8.69 -14.24 -3.32
N HIS A 131 8.42 -13.66 -2.16
CA HIS A 131 8.67 -14.28 -0.86
C HIS A 131 7.46 -15.02 -0.28
N LEU A 132 6.29 -14.90 -0.91
CA LEU A 132 5.05 -15.56 -0.47
C LEU A 132 5.19 -17.09 -0.44
N THR A 133 5.89 -17.67 -1.43
CA THR A 133 6.13 -19.11 -1.51
C THR A 133 7.09 -19.60 -0.43
N LEU A 134 8.13 -18.82 -0.11
CA LEU A 134 9.05 -19.16 0.97
C LEU A 134 8.37 -19.06 2.34
N ALA A 135 7.54 -18.03 2.53
CA ALA A 135 6.83 -17.86 3.79
C ALA A 135 5.74 -18.93 3.99
N ALA A 136 5.13 -19.44 2.91
CA ALA A 136 4.27 -20.62 2.96
C ALA A 136 5.06 -21.89 3.36
N ASP A 137 6.26 -22.09 2.82
CA ASP A 137 7.12 -23.20 3.22
C ASP A 137 7.57 -23.09 4.69
N ILE A 138 7.89 -21.88 5.16
CA ILE A 138 8.22 -21.63 6.58
C ILE A 138 7.01 -21.89 7.47
N ALA A 139 5.77 -21.65 7.00
CA ALA A 139 4.57 -21.93 7.77
C ALA A 139 4.37 -23.44 8.04
N CYS A 140 4.92 -24.29 7.17
CA CYS A 140 4.95 -25.74 7.36
C CYS A 140 5.93 -26.17 8.47
N LEU A 141 6.90 -25.33 8.84
CA LEU A 141 7.84 -25.59 9.93
C LEU A 141 7.28 -25.20 11.32
N ASP A 142 6.15 -24.49 11.37
CA ASP A 142 5.50 -24.19 12.64
C ASP A 142 4.89 -25.49 13.20
N LEU A 143 5.41 -25.93 14.35
CA LEU A 143 5.00 -27.16 15.06
C LEU A 143 3.48 -27.23 15.30
N LYS A 144 2.79 -26.09 15.34
CA LYS A 144 1.32 -26.02 15.45
C LYS A 144 0.59 -26.58 14.23
N ASN A 145 1.24 -26.61 13.06
CA ASN A 145 0.65 -27.04 11.79
C ASN A 145 1.09 -28.45 11.35
N VAL A 146 1.99 -29.11 12.08
CA VAL A 146 2.60 -30.39 11.64
C VAL A 146 1.60 -31.55 11.57
N ASN A 147 0.49 -31.44 12.30
CA ASN A 147 -0.61 -32.41 12.23
C ASN A 147 -1.52 -32.25 11.00
N GLN A 148 -1.26 -31.28 10.11
CA GLN A 148 -2.03 -31.08 8.88
C GLN A 148 -1.32 -31.73 7.69
N SER A 149 -2.09 -32.42 6.84
CA SER A 149 -1.59 -33.00 5.59
C SER A 149 -0.88 -31.93 4.75
N PHE A 150 0.42 -32.12 4.51
CA PHE A 150 1.22 -31.17 3.73
C PHE A 150 0.68 -31.09 2.30
N PRO A 151 0.46 -29.89 1.75
CA PRO A 151 0.13 -29.76 0.34
C PRO A 151 1.31 -30.27 -0.51
N GLY A 152 1.04 -30.95 -1.63
CA GLY A 152 2.08 -31.66 -2.42
C GLY A 152 3.19 -30.78 -3.03
N ASN A 153 3.12 -29.46 -2.86
CA ASN A 153 4.14 -28.47 -3.25
C ASN A 153 4.80 -27.77 -2.06
N ALA A 154 4.57 -28.23 -0.83
CA ALA A 154 5.18 -27.70 0.39
C ALA A 154 6.70 -27.95 0.41
N LEU A 155 7.45 -26.99 0.96
CA LEU A 155 8.89 -27.07 1.23
C LEU A 155 9.79 -27.09 -0.02
N VAL A 156 9.23 -26.97 -1.23
CA VAL A 156 9.98 -27.02 -2.49
C VAL A 156 10.99 -25.88 -2.59
N LYS A 157 10.61 -24.67 -2.19
CA LYS A 157 11.48 -23.49 -2.28
C LYS A 157 12.49 -23.43 -1.14
N LEU A 158 12.10 -23.95 0.02
CA LEU A 158 13.01 -24.14 1.15
C LEU A 158 14.07 -25.20 0.82
N CYS A 159 13.68 -26.32 0.21
CA CYS A 159 14.60 -27.36 -0.24
C CYS A 159 15.57 -26.85 -1.31
N SER A 160 15.12 -26.07 -2.30
CA SER A 160 16.04 -25.53 -3.31
C SER A 160 17.07 -24.54 -2.73
N LEU A 161 16.74 -23.87 -1.62
CA LEU A 161 17.71 -23.04 -0.88
C LEU A 161 18.68 -23.90 -0.06
N LEU A 162 18.17 -24.93 0.62
CA LEU A 162 18.96 -25.87 1.42
C LEU A 162 19.89 -26.73 0.58
N GLN A 163 19.52 -27.05 -0.66
CA GLN A 163 20.35 -27.77 -1.63
C GLN A 163 21.65 -27.06 -1.97
N ASN A 164 21.72 -25.73 -1.78
CA ASN A 164 22.99 -24.99 -1.92
C ASN A 164 23.93 -25.19 -0.73
N ILE A 165 23.41 -25.66 0.41
CA ILE A 165 24.17 -25.91 1.64
C ILE A 165 24.51 -27.40 1.74
N ASP A 166 23.56 -28.27 1.42
CA ASP A 166 23.72 -29.71 1.39
C ASP A 166 22.92 -30.33 0.23
N SER A 167 23.64 -30.90 -0.74
CA SER A 167 23.07 -31.52 -1.93
C SER A 167 22.29 -32.82 -1.66
N SER A 168 22.39 -33.38 -0.45
CA SER A 168 21.66 -34.61 -0.07
C SER A 168 20.21 -34.36 0.32
N ILE A 169 19.84 -33.10 0.59
CA ILE A 169 18.50 -32.75 1.08
C ILE A 169 17.48 -32.82 -0.06
N THR A 170 16.49 -33.70 0.11
CA THR A 170 15.31 -33.80 -0.77
C THR A 170 14.04 -33.41 -0.03
N VAL A 171 13.01 -33.02 -0.79
CA VAL A 171 11.70 -32.60 -0.22
C VAL A 171 11.07 -33.72 0.62
N GLN A 172 11.26 -34.98 0.22
CA GLN A 172 10.75 -36.14 0.96
C GLN A 172 11.49 -36.33 2.29
N THR A 173 12.82 -36.28 2.29
CA THR A 173 13.62 -36.38 3.52
C THR A 173 13.24 -35.28 4.51
N LEU A 174 13.05 -34.05 4.04
CA LEU A 174 12.66 -32.92 4.90
C LEU A 174 11.25 -33.12 5.51
N GLN A 175 10.31 -33.66 4.73
CA GLN A 175 8.95 -33.97 5.20
C GLN A 175 8.93 -35.11 6.21
N GLU A 176 9.71 -36.16 5.98
CA GLU A 176 9.86 -37.30 6.90
C GLU A 176 10.50 -36.86 8.22
N GLU A 177 11.59 -36.09 8.18
CA GLU A 177 12.21 -35.54 9.40
C GLU A 177 11.25 -34.64 10.19
N LEU A 178 10.50 -33.76 9.51
CA LEU A 178 9.50 -32.91 10.17
C LEU A 178 8.40 -33.71 10.87
N GLN A 179 8.00 -34.86 10.30
CA GLN A 179 7.02 -35.76 10.92
C GLN A 179 7.64 -36.49 12.12
N ASP A 180 8.88 -36.96 12.00
CA ASP A 180 9.61 -37.61 13.10
C ASP A 180 9.84 -36.66 14.28
N PHE A 181 10.10 -35.37 14.02
CA PHE A 181 10.26 -34.35 15.07
C PHE A 181 8.95 -33.94 15.76
N ALA A 182 7.79 -34.22 15.16
CA ALA A 182 6.49 -33.90 15.72
C ALA A 182 5.80 -35.08 16.44
N ALA A 183 6.37 -36.28 16.36
CA ALA A 183 5.99 -37.47 17.11
C ALA A 183 6.51 -37.41 18.56
#